data_AF-A0A4Q2DRH5-F1
#
_entry.id   AF-A0A4Q2DRH5-F1
#
_cell.length_a   1.000
_cell.length_b   1.000
_cell.length_c   1.000
_cell.angle_alpha   90.00
_cell.angle_beta   90.00
_cell.angle_gamma   90.00
#
_symmetry.space_group_name_H-M   'P 1'
#
loop_
_entity.id
_entity.type
_entity.pdbx_description
1 polymer ?
#
loop_
_entity_poly.entity_id
_entity_poly.type
_entity_poly.pdbx_seq_one_letter_code
_entity_poly.pdbx_strand_id
1 'polypeptide(L)'
;MSAYDDWNKIDEEDDEELQDTSMFEGKRDVILFCIDCSESMLQLYDDPKYEDVKTCHLFAALEAAMQIEKKKIIVGPNDSVGIMLFNTTRKSENGGYASEIKKGTYLFQPISLLSAPKVQEIIQLLDAHEMTFSPIQDLTQAGVNVEPFFISTPEKPFDVSKFYSSVLLPTNLDEDDSEGDSTILPESISISKIEDLLAQMRFHEVPKRALFSAPFKLGDGFTIGVKGYGLVTEQKKGSYQYFVDLGDRMEVAKSKTVYVDQDREEEVDRSKIVYGASGGAAPANTEDDGGDADDSVGSRKVKAGHRPFYTPDEIRSFRTMGLETGALLILFLIHIQLVKLDGSGVKLLGFKDKTELNFEDNIKHSYFLYPDEMAYSGSKRTFNALLKSMVKKDKIALALALTRRNASPIFCYLLPQEEKVDESGWTEPPGFHIIPLPFADDMRAAPIEEGHRASDSVVEAAKLLLEAAAFREEYDPDTFEDLTEPNSKAIHRKAGEVMKAWKEAVESDNTSSIVDTPATTGSKRKADVSVNEAEIRSHWENGTLAKLKVDQLKEFLKSKSQTVSGKKADLMERVGQWFETH
;
A
#
# COMPACT_ATOMS: atom_id res chain seq x y z
N MET A 1 14.86 -29.24 14.19
CA MET A 1 14.03 -28.61 13.14
C MET A 1 14.12 -27.13 13.37
N SER A 2 14.75 -26.36 12.48
CA SER A 2 14.40 -24.95 12.40
C SER A 2 12.93 -24.89 12.00
N ALA A 3 12.16 -24.01 12.63
CA ALA A 3 10.76 -23.83 12.31
C ALA A 3 10.65 -23.42 10.83
N TYR A 4 9.56 -23.82 10.19
CA TYR A 4 9.22 -23.43 8.82
C TYR A 4 9.15 -21.89 8.63
N ASP A 5 9.19 -21.13 9.74
CA ASP A 5 9.28 -19.66 9.80
C ASP A 5 10.55 -19.08 9.17
N ASP A 6 11.67 -19.81 9.11
CA ASP A 6 12.92 -19.23 8.58
C ASP A 6 12.92 -19.06 7.04
N TRP A 7 11.97 -19.65 6.33
CA TRP A 7 11.81 -19.47 4.86
C TRP A 7 10.72 -18.46 4.50
N ASN A 8 9.87 -18.11 5.47
CA ASN A 8 8.75 -17.17 5.32
C ASN A 8 8.98 -15.86 6.07
N LYS A 9 10.15 -15.67 6.68
CA LYS A 9 10.70 -14.32 6.78
C LYS A 9 10.95 -13.88 5.33
N ILE A 10 9.95 -13.22 4.75
CA ILE A 10 10.24 -12.05 3.92
C ILE A 10 11.27 -11.30 4.77
N ASP A 11 12.53 -11.30 4.34
CA ASP A 11 13.57 -10.60 5.08
C ASP A 11 12.98 -9.21 5.37
N GLU A 12 12.88 -8.81 6.64
CA GLU A 12 12.44 -7.45 6.95
C GLU A 12 13.37 -6.42 6.27
N GLU A 13 14.59 -6.84 5.88
CA GLU A 13 15.50 -6.14 4.95
C GLU A 13 14.90 -5.91 3.54
N ASP A 14 14.09 -6.82 2.99
CA ASP A 14 13.43 -6.66 1.67
C ASP A 14 12.29 -5.63 1.70
N ASP A 15 11.61 -5.46 2.85
CA ASP A 15 10.66 -4.37 3.10
C ASP A 15 11.39 -3.06 3.45
N GLU A 16 12.56 -3.11 4.08
CA GLU A 16 13.49 -1.97 4.16
C GLU A 16 13.96 -1.53 2.76
N GLU A 17 14.14 -2.45 1.80
CA GLU A 17 14.46 -2.10 0.41
C GLU A 17 13.28 -1.51 -0.38
N LEU A 18 12.03 -1.87 -0.06
CA LEU A 18 10.83 -1.26 -0.63
C LEU A 18 10.56 0.14 -0.06
N GLN A 19 10.97 0.37 1.18
CA GLN A 19 11.00 1.65 1.86
C GLN A 19 12.40 2.24 1.86
N ASP A 20 13.26 1.89 0.90
CA ASP A 20 14.55 2.54 0.78
C ASP A 20 14.33 3.92 0.18
N THR A 21 13.87 4.80 1.07
CA THR A 21 13.82 6.24 0.89
C THR A 21 15.20 6.80 0.54
N SER A 22 16.29 6.01 0.58
CA SER A 22 17.62 6.43 0.10
C SER A 22 17.59 6.95 -1.35
N MET A 23 16.74 6.40 -2.23
CA MET A 23 16.61 6.92 -3.60
C MET A 23 15.90 8.28 -3.64
N PHE A 24 15.12 8.60 -2.60
CA PHE A 24 14.42 9.88 -2.41
C PHE A 24 15.17 10.86 -1.48
N GLU A 25 16.15 10.39 -0.70
CA GLU A 25 16.96 11.16 0.25
C GLU A 25 17.82 12.24 -0.44
N GLY A 26 17.96 12.17 -1.77
CA GLY A 26 18.69 13.13 -2.57
C GLY A 26 17.93 14.42 -2.93
N LYS A 27 16.60 14.47 -2.81
CA LYS A 27 15.81 15.67 -3.13
C LYS A 27 15.26 16.29 -1.86
N ARG A 28 15.80 17.48 -1.52
CA ARG A 28 15.35 18.31 -0.41
C ARG A 28 14.33 19.30 -0.95
N ASP A 29 13.12 19.27 -0.43
CA ASP A 29 12.12 20.27 -0.80
C ASP A 29 12.37 21.56 0.00
N VAL A 30 12.15 22.71 -0.65
CA VAL A 30 12.34 24.03 -0.05
C VAL A 30 11.01 24.77 -0.11
N ILE A 31 10.45 25.09 1.05
CA ILE A 31 9.16 25.79 1.20
C ILE A 31 9.42 27.15 1.84
N LEU A 32 8.85 28.21 1.27
CA LEU A 32 8.88 29.56 1.83
C LEU A 32 7.46 30.08 1.99
N PHE A 33 6.97 30.16 3.23
CA PHE A 33 5.69 30.79 3.54
C PHE A 33 5.80 32.30 3.44
N CYS A 34 5.03 32.90 2.52
CA CYS A 34 4.96 34.35 2.34
C CYS A 34 3.62 34.86 2.88
N ILE A 35 3.61 35.47 4.06
CA ILE A 35 2.38 35.83 4.78
C ILE A 35 2.19 37.36 4.82
N ASP A 36 1.00 37.81 4.44
CA ASP A 36 0.62 39.24 4.51
C ASP A 36 0.33 39.66 5.95
N CYS A 37 0.87 40.81 6.36
CA CYS A 37 0.62 41.46 7.65
C CYS A 37 -0.12 42.81 7.51
N SER A 38 -0.89 43.00 6.43
CA SER A 38 -1.78 44.15 6.25
C SER A 38 -2.85 44.28 7.35
N GLU A 39 -3.42 45.47 7.52
CA GLU A 39 -4.47 45.72 8.53
C GLU A 39 -5.68 44.80 8.37
N SER A 40 -6.01 44.39 7.13
CA SER A 40 -7.07 43.41 6.86
C SER A 40 -6.78 42.03 7.43
N MET A 41 -5.52 41.59 7.46
CA MET A 41 -5.13 40.29 8.02
C MET A 41 -5.17 40.27 9.56
N LEU A 42 -5.11 41.45 10.19
CA LEU A 42 -5.17 41.64 11.64
C LEU A 42 -6.60 41.85 12.16
N GLN A 43 -7.61 41.88 11.28
CA GLN A 43 -9.00 42.06 11.67
C GLN A 43 -9.45 40.87 12.54
N LEU A 44 -9.97 41.20 13.73
CA LEU A 44 -10.45 40.21 14.69
C LEU A 44 -11.83 39.69 14.31
N TYR A 45 -12.01 38.37 14.37
CA TYR A 45 -13.30 37.70 14.19
C TYR A 45 -13.52 36.63 15.27
N ASP A 46 -14.77 36.23 15.47
CA ASP A 46 -15.12 35.16 16.41
C ASP A 46 -14.81 33.81 15.76
N ASP A 47 -13.86 33.06 16.32
CA ASP A 47 -13.35 31.83 15.73
C ASP A 47 -14.23 30.63 16.12
N PRO A 48 -14.73 29.83 15.16
CA PRO A 48 -15.53 28.64 15.47
C PRO A 48 -14.75 27.56 16.24
N LYS A 49 -13.41 27.56 16.21
CA LYS A 49 -12.56 26.56 16.88
C LYS A 49 -12.23 26.93 18.32
N TYR A 50 -12.17 28.22 18.65
CA TYR A 50 -11.84 28.71 19.98
C TYR A 50 -13.04 29.45 20.58
N GLU A 51 -13.87 28.73 21.34
CA GLU A 51 -14.96 29.35 22.10
C GLU A 51 -14.43 30.51 22.96
N ASP A 52 -15.09 31.66 22.88
CA ASP A 52 -14.79 32.90 23.62
C ASP A 52 -13.46 33.61 23.29
N VAL A 53 -12.74 33.24 22.23
CA VAL A 53 -11.50 33.92 21.80
C VAL A 53 -11.65 34.49 20.39
N LYS A 54 -11.41 35.81 20.27
CA LYS A 54 -11.31 36.45 18.95
C LYS A 54 -9.93 36.20 18.35
N THR A 55 -9.89 35.59 17.17
CA THR A 55 -8.66 35.35 16.41
C THR A 55 -8.58 36.29 15.21
N CYS A 56 -7.48 36.23 14.44
CA CYS A 56 -7.29 37.02 13.23
C CYS A 56 -6.79 36.12 12.08
N HIS A 57 -6.91 36.59 10.84
CA HIS A 57 -6.49 35.82 9.66
C HIS A 57 -4.98 35.56 9.63
N LEU A 58 -4.18 36.48 10.18
CA LEU A 58 -2.74 36.28 10.36
C LEU A 58 -2.45 35.11 11.32
N PHE A 59 -3.20 34.99 12.41
CA PHE A 59 -3.06 33.88 13.35
C PHE A 59 -3.37 32.55 12.66
N ALA A 60 -4.45 32.50 11.87
CA ALA A 60 -4.81 31.31 11.11
C ALA A 60 -3.72 30.89 10.10
N ALA A 61 -3.13 31.86 9.38
CA ALA A 61 -2.03 31.59 8.45
C ALA A 61 -0.76 31.08 9.16
N LEU A 62 -0.44 31.62 10.34
CA LEU A 62 0.71 31.16 11.15
C LEU A 62 0.46 29.78 11.78
N GLU A 63 -0.77 29.51 12.25
CA GLU A 63 -1.15 28.20 12.76
C GLU A 63 -1.06 27.15 11.64
N ALA A 64 -1.52 27.48 10.44
CA ALA A 64 -1.41 26.60 9.27
C ALA A 64 0.05 26.29 8.91
N ALA A 65 0.92 27.32 8.85
CA ALA A 65 2.36 27.12 8.63
C ALA A 65 3.00 26.24 9.72
N MET A 66 2.66 26.46 10.99
CA MET A 66 3.15 25.65 12.12
C MET A 66 2.71 24.18 12.01
N GLN A 67 1.46 23.91 11.64
CA GLN A 67 0.98 22.53 11.47
C GLN A 67 1.73 21.80 10.36
N ILE A 68 2.04 22.49 9.26
CA ILE A 68 2.85 21.93 8.16
C ILE A 68 4.29 21.68 8.62
N GLU A 69 4.91 22.63 9.33
CA GLU A 69 6.26 22.42 9.90
C GLU A 69 6.32 21.18 10.80
N LYS A 70 5.32 21.01 11.69
CA LYS A 70 5.22 19.81 12.54
C LYS A 70 5.13 18.52 11.72
N LYS A 71 4.34 18.53 10.63
CA LYS A 71 4.18 17.38 9.74
C LYS A 71 5.46 17.10 8.94
N LYS A 72 6.14 18.14 8.44
CA LYS A 72 7.43 18.03 7.74
C LYS A 72 8.54 17.47 8.61
N ILE A 73 8.56 17.76 9.91
CA ILE A 73 9.50 17.13 10.85
C ILE A 73 9.33 15.59 10.86
N ILE A 74 8.10 15.09 10.67
CA ILE A 74 7.80 13.65 10.68
C ILE A 74 8.05 13.04 9.29
N VAL A 75 7.53 13.65 8.23
CA VAL A 75 7.47 13.06 6.87
C VAL A 75 8.72 13.37 6.04
N GLY A 76 9.40 14.49 6.30
CA GLY A 76 10.49 15.00 5.48
C GLY A 76 11.51 15.80 6.29
N PRO A 77 12.28 15.17 7.20
CA PRO A 77 13.20 15.87 8.11
C PRO A 77 14.35 16.60 7.41
N ASN A 78 14.58 16.30 6.12
CA ASN A 78 15.60 16.93 5.27
C ASN A 78 15.08 18.13 4.46
N ASP A 79 13.77 18.43 4.52
CA ASP A 79 13.16 19.57 3.85
C ASP A 79 13.52 20.88 4.59
N SER A 80 13.59 21.99 3.85
CA SER A 80 13.87 23.32 4.41
C SER A 80 12.62 24.18 4.37
N VAL A 81 12.27 24.77 5.52
CA VAL A 81 11.10 25.65 5.63
C VAL A 81 11.53 27.03 6.10
N GLY A 82 11.06 28.08 5.41
CA GLY A 82 11.24 29.48 5.78
C GLY A 82 9.90 30.20 5.94
N ILE A 83 9.89 31.26 6.74
CA ILE A 83 8.73 32.14 6.94
C ILE A 83 9.15 33.59 6.70
N MET A 84 8.49 34.21 5.72
CA MET A 84 8.64 35.62 5.36
C MET A 84 7.32 36.34 5.55
N LEU A 85 7.35 37.44 6.31
CA LEU A 85 6.23 38.34 6.51
C LEU A 85 6.40 39.56 5.62
N PHE A 86 5.34 40.03 4.97
CA PHE A 86 5.37 41.27 4.19
C PHE A 86 4.27 42.25 4.64
N ASN A 87 4.42 43.53 4.28
CA ASN A 87 3.68 44.67 4.85
C ASN A 87 3.98 44.95 6.34
N THR A 88 5.21 44.70 6.79
CA THR A 88 5.63 44.93 8.18
C THR A 88 6.26 46.31 8.40
N THR A 89 6.12 46.84 9.62
CA THR A 89 6.78 48.11 10.04
C THR A 89 8.20 47.88 10.54
N ARG A 90 8.51 46.69 11.07
CA ARG A 90 9.84 46.28 11.53
C ARG A 90 10.72 45.84 10.36
N LYS A 91 12.01 46.19 10.44
CA LYS A 91 13.06 45.67 9.56
C LYS A 91 13.65 44.40 10.17
N SER A 92 14.11 43.47 9.34
CA SER A 92 14.78 42.25 9.82
C SER A 92 16.14 42.60 10.44
N GLU A 93 16.41 42.13 11.67
CA GLU A 93 17.61 42.46 12.45
C GLU A 93 18.67 41.32 12.46
N ASN A 94 18.41 40.19 11.79
CA ASN A 94 19.36 39.08 11.76
C ASN A 94 20.56 39.40 10.83
N GLY A 95 21.69 39.69 11.48
CA GLY A 95 22.97 40.04 10.88
C GLY A 95 23.53 38.94 9.96
N GLY A 96 23.92 39.37 8.77
CA GLY A 96 24.52 38.55 7.70
C GLY A 96 23.89 38.81 6.34
N TYR A 97 22.56 38.96 6.29
CA TYR A 97 21.75 38.95 5.06
C TYR A 97 20.84 40.19 4.90
N ALA A 98 20.86 41.12 5.86
CA ALA A 98 19.86 42.18 6.01
C ALA A 98 19.99 43.37 5.02
N SER A 99 21.01 43.40 4.16
CA SER A 99 21.23 44.52 3.22
C SER A 99 20.36 44.47 1.96
N GLU A 100 19.72 43.34 1.65
CA GLU A 100 19.02 43.12 0.36
C GLU A 100 17.50 42.94 0.50
N ILE A 101 16.97 42.85 1.73
CA ILE A 101 15.53 42.67 1.96
C ILE A 101 14.79 44.00 1.76
N LYS A 102 13.77 44.00 0.90
CA LYS A 102 12.96 45.19 0.59
C LYS A 102 12.30 45.75 1.86
N LYS A 103 12.15 47.08 1.91
CA LYS A 103 11.42 47.76 2.98
C LYS A 103 9.98 47.28 3.02
N GLY A 104 9.48 46.94 4.21
CA GLY A 104 8.14 46.37 4.38
C GLY A 104 8.13 44.83 4.43
N THR A 105 9.29 44.19 4.36
CA THR A 105 9.43 42.74 4.47
C THR A 105 10.26 42.39 5.71
N TYR A 106 9.81 41.36 6.43
CA TYR A 106 10.46 40.82 7.62
C TYR A 106 10.63 39.31 7.46
N LEU A 107 11.88 38.87 7.33
CA LEU A 107 12.21 37.46 7.36
C LEU A 107 12.16 36.99 8.82
N PHE A 108 11.14 36.20 9.16
CA PHE A 108 10.96 35.64 10.50
C PHE A 108 11.84 34.41 10.69
N GLN A 109 11.85 33.52 9.69
CA GLN A 109 12.66 32.31 9.66
C GLN A 109 13.35 32.20 8.30
N PRO A 110 14.70 32.23 8.23
CA PRO A 110 15.42 32.03 6.98
C PRO A 110 15.23 30.60 6.47
N ILE A 111 15.33 30.41 5.15
CA ILE A 111 15.39 29.08 4.56
C ILE A 111 16.69 28.43 5.03
N SER A 112 16.58 27.54 6.01
CA SER A 112 17.71 26.78 6.53
C SER A 112 17.30 25.33 6.68
N LEU A 113 18.22 24.43 6.35
CA LEU A 113 18.24 23.11 6.99
C LEU A 113 18.46 23.34 8.48
N LEU A 114 17.94 22.50 9.37
CA LEU A 114 18.43 22.49 10.75
C LEU A 114 19.94 22.18 10.71
N SER A 115 20.75 23.24 10.78
CA SER A 115 22.22 23.35 10.71
C SER A 115 22.79 24.08 9.48
N ALA A 116 23.69 25.02 9.78
CA ALA A 116 24.47 25.88 8.88
C ALA A 116 25.66 25.13 8.24
N PRO A 117 26.37 25.60 7.18
CA PRO A 117 26.11 26.64 6.18
C PRO A 117 26.46 26.20 4.72
N LYS A 118 25.73 26.66 3.68
CA LYS A 118 26.23 26.67 2.26
C LYS A 118 25.25 27.41 1.33
N VAL A 119 25.42 28.72 1.21
CA VAL A 119 24.71 29.53 0.19
C VAL A 119 25.68 30.61 -0.31
N GLN A 120 26.63 30.24 -1.17
CA GLN A 120 27.48 31.21 -1.87
C GLN A 120 27.31 31.20 -3.39
N GLU A 121 26.41 30.38 -3.94
CA GLU A 121 26.30 30.20 -5.40
C GLU A 121 25.16 30.98 -6.09
N ILE A 122 24.28 31.64 -5.35
CA ILE A 122 23.13 32.37 -5.94
C ILE A 122 23.43 33.86 -6.19
N ILE A 123 24.58 34.35 -5.71
CA ILE A 123 24.96 35.77 -5.74
C ILE A 123 25.37 36.27 -7.15
N GLN A 124 25.62 35.37 -8.12
CA GLN A 124 26.10 35.78 -9.45
C GLN A 124 24.99 36.09 -10.48
N LEU A 125 23.71 36.10 -10.11
CA LEU A 125 22.61 36.29 -11.07
C LEU A 125 21.76 37.56 -10.89
N LEU A 126 22.15 38.51 -10.05
CA LEU A 126 21.43 39.80 -9.97
C LEU A 126 22.34 40.98 -10.30
N ASP A 127 22.43 41.27 -11.60
CA ASP A 127 22.66 42.62 -12.11
C ASP A 127 22.05 42.76 -13.52
N ALA A 128 20.73 43.05 -13.59
CA ALA A 128 20.10 43.68 -14.75
C ALA A 128 18.66 44.19 -14.47
N HIS A 129 18.56 45.52 -14.36
CA HIS A 129 17.48 46.43 -14.81
C HIS A 129 16.02 46.42 -14.29
N GLU A 130 15.51 47.66 -14.19
CA GLU A 130 14.17 48.09 -13.77
C GLU A 130 13.04 47.79 -14.78
N MET A 131 11.90 47.42 -14.20
CA MET A 131 10.50 47.62 -14.62
C MET A 131 10.06 47.16 -16.03
N THR A 132 9.39 46.01 -16.06
CA THR A 132 8.07 45.77 -16.67
C THR A 132 7.56 44.40 -16.18
N PHE A 133 6.24 44.19 -16.14
CA PHE A 133 5.60 42.93 -15.67
C PHE A 133 6.42 41.67 -15.97
N SER A 134 6.96 40.98 -14.96
CA SER A 134 7.54 39.61 -15.07
C SER A 134 8.27 39.02 -13.83
N PRO A 135 8.44 39.62 -12.63
CA PRO A 135 9.21 38.96 -11.56
C PRO A 135 8.71 37.56 -11.17
N ILE A 136 7.40 37.34 -11.25
CA ILE A 136 6.80 36.02 -11.00
C ILE A 136 7.00 35.08 -12.19
N GLN A 137 6.96 35.58 -13.43
CA GLN A 137 7.27 34.77 -14.62
C GLN A 137 8.74 34.33 -14.62
N ASP A 138 9.65 35.20 -14.17
CA ASP A 138 11.07 34.88 -14.00
C ASP A 138 11.27 33.82 -12.91
N LEU A 139 10.52 33.89 -11.80
CA LEU A 139 10.49 32.85 -10.77
C LEU A 139 9.98 31.52 -11.32
N THR A 140 8.89 31.54 -12.09
CA THR A 140 8.36 30.34 -12.75
C THR A 140 9.36 29.74 -13.74
N GLN A 141 10.05 30.57 -14.53
CA GLN A 141 11.13 30.13 -15.43
C GLN A 141 12.34 29.56 -14.66
N ALA A 142 12.61 30.08 -13.46
CA ALA A 142 13.61 29.55 -12.55
C ALA A 142 13.18 28.24 -11.85
N GLY A 143 11.98 27.72 -12.16
CA GLY A 143 11.45 26.48 -11.59
C GLY A 143 10.85 26.64 -10.19
N VAL A 144 10.57 27.87 -9.74
CA VAL A 144 9.88 28.14 -8.48
C VAL A 144 8.38 28.06 -8.69
N ASN A 145 7.72 27.13 -8.01
CA ASN A 145 6.27 27.06 -7.98
C ASN A 145 5.72 28.08 -6.96
N VAL A 146 4.77 28.92 -7.39
CA VAL A 146 4.15 29.95 -6.55
C VAL A 146 2.67 29.65 -6.43
N GLU A 147 2.23 29.29 -5.22
CA GLU A 147 0.85 28.92 -4.96
C GLU A 147 0.17 29.93 -4.05
N PRO A 148 -0.86 30.64 -4.54
CA PRO A 148 -1.58 31.61 -3.76
C PRO A 148 -2.65 30.96 -2.89
N PHE A 149 -2.74 31.39 -1.63
CA PHE A 149 -3.88 31.08 -0.76
C PHE A 149 -4.68 32.36 -0.53
N PHE A 150 -5.84 32.48 -1.17
CA PHE A 150 -6.69 33.67 -1.10
C PHE A 150 -7.68 33.56 0.05
N ILE A 151 -7.60 34.49 1.02
CA ILE A 151 -8.55 34.55 2.14
C ILE A 151 -9.70 35.47 1.74
N SER A 152 -10.93 34.94 1.78
CA SER A 152 -12.17 35.68 1.53
C SER A 152 -13.11 35.58 2.72
N THR A 153 -13.84 36.66 3.00
CA THR A 153 -14.90 36.65 4.02
C THR A 153 -16.27 36.84 3.36
N PRO A 154 -17.39 36.44 4.00
CA PRO A 154 -18.74 36.68 3.47
C PRO A 154 -19.02 38.16 3.20
N GLU A 155 -18.41 39.05 3.98
CA GLU A 155 -18.53 40.50 3.83
C GLU A 155 -17.60 41.07 2.72
N LYS A 156 -16.47 40.41 2.45
CA LYS A 156 -15.46 40.83 1.47
C LYS A 156 -15.00 39.62 0.63
N PRO A 157 -15.69 39.32 -0.48
CA PRO A 157 -15.26 38.27 -1.40
C PRO A 157 -13.95 38.65 -2.10
N PHE A 158 -13.09 37.67 -2.31
CA PHE A 158 -11.79 37.86 -2.95
C PHE A 158 -11.94 37.63 -4.46
N ASP A 159 -11.65 38.64 -5.26
CA ASP A 159 -11.80 38.57 -6.71
C ASP A 159 -10.44 38.39 -7.38
N VAL A 160 -10.15 37.15 -7.78
CA VAL A 160 -8.88 36.74 -8.42
C VAL A 160 -8.69 37.44 -9.77
N SER A 161 -9.79 37.77 -10.46
CA SER A 161 -9.76 38.33 -11.83
C SER A 161 -9.15 39.73 -11.90
N LYS A 162 -9.15 40.47 -10.78
CA LYS A 162 -8.70 41.87 -10.73
C LYS A 162 -7.19 42.04 -10.91
N PHE A 163 -6.40 41.06 -10.48
CA PHE A 163 -4.94 41.19 -10.44
C PHE A 163 -4.24 39.84 -10.58
N TYR A 164 -4.54 38.88 -9.70
CA TYR A 164 -3.76 37.65 -9.59
C TYR A 164 -3.92 36.70 -10.78
N SER A 165 -5.05 36.74 -11.49
CA SER A 165 -5.28 36.04 -12.76
C SER A 165 -4.27 36.41 -13.86
N SER A 166 -3.79 37.65 -13.85
CA SER A 166 -2.84 38.15 -14.85
C SER A 166 -1.37 37.96 -14.44
N VAL A 167 -1.13 37.70 -13.16
CA VAL A 167 0.20 37.71 -12.55
C VAL A 167 0.69 36.30 -12.25
N LEU A 168 -0.20 35.45 -11.74
CA LEU A 168 0.05 34.05 -11.49
C LEU A 168 -0.40 33.29 -12.73
N LEU A 169 0.58 32.87 -13.54
CA LEU A 169 0.31 31.84 -14.53
C LEU A 169 -0.04 30.55 -13.76
N PRO A 170 -0.97 29.72 -14.24
CA PRO A 170 -1.13 28.38 -13.69
C PRO A 170 0.23 27.67 -13.79
N THR A 171 0.90 27.48 -12.67
CA THR A 171 2.19 26.77 -12.61
C THR A 171 2.04 25.29 -12.91
N ASN A 172 0.81 24.78 -12.99
CA ASN A 172 0.45 23.48 -13.54
C ASN A 172 0.54 23.46 -15.08
N LEU A 173 1.61 24.01 -15.65
CA LEU A 173 2.08 23.56 -16.96
C LEU A 173 2.81 22.23 -16.78
N ASP A 174 2.10 21.23 -16.26
CA ASP A 174 2.33 19.90 -16.79
C ASP A 174 1.94 20.05 -18.26
N GLU A 175 2.89 19.95 -19.22
CA GLU A 175 2.66 19.92 -20.69
C GLU A 175 1.74 18.76 -21.15
N ASP A 176 1.02 18.21 -20.18
CA ASP A 176 0.64 16.85 -20.03
C ASP A 176 -0.90 16.80 -19.79
N ASP A 177 -1.51 17.85 -19.25
CA ASP A 177 -2.96 17.92 -18.94
C ASP A 177 -3.73 18.87 -19.89
N SER A 178 -3.43 18.83 -21.19
CA SER A 178 -4.09 19.66 -22.21
C SER A 178 -5.54 19.28 -22.56
N GLU A 179 -6.24 18.46 -21.74
CA GLU A 179 -7.66 18.13 -21.96
C GLU A 179 -8.57 18.30 -20.73
N GLY A 180 -8.09 18.84 -19.61
CA GLY A 180 -8.92 19.21 -18.45
C GLY A 180 -8.63 20.65 -18.01
N ASP A 181 -9.60 21.55 -18.25
CA ASP A 181 -9.68 22.96 -17.84
C ASP A 181 -8.43 23.59 -17.18
N SER A 182 -7.39 23.87 -17.98
CA SER A 182 -6.14 24.51 -17.54
C SER A 182 -6.27 26.01 -17.26
N THR A 183 -7.49 26.53 -17.11
CA THR A 183 -7.77 27.97 -17.09
C THR A 183 -8.26 28.55 -15.75
N ILE A 184 -8.39 27.76 -14.69
CA ILE A 184 -9.01 28.26 -13.46
C ILE A 184 -8.03 28.15 -12.30
N LEU A 185 -7.36 29.27 -11.95
CA LEU A 185 -6.86 29.46 -10.59
C LEU A 185 -8.00 29.09 -9.64
N PRO A 186 -7.77 28.32 -8.55
CA PRO A 186 -8.83 27.82 -7.69
C PRO A 186 -9.84 28.93 -7.43
N GLU A 187 -11.09 28.71 -7.86
CA GLU A 187 -12.18 29.68 -7.70
C GLU A 187 -12.13 30.12 -6.26
N SER A 188 -11.84 31.41 -6.00
CA SER A 188 -11.65 32.00 -4.67
C SER A 188 -12.43 31.25 -3.60
N ILE A 189 -11.82 30.25 -2.96
CA ILE A 189 -12.54 29.45 -1.99
C ILE A 189 -12.75 30.40 -0.83
N SER A 190 -14.00 30.58 -0.43
CA SER A 190 -14.32 31.35 0.74
C SER A 190 -13.73 30.63 1.96
N ILE A 191 -12.49 30.97 2.32
CA ILE A 191 -11.82 30.47 3.53
C ILE A 191 -12.56 31.06 4.73
N SER A 192 -13.72 30.49 5.03
CA SER A 192 -14.46 30.74 6.25
C SER A 192 -13.89 29.91 7.41
N LYS A 193 -13.14 28.84 7.11
CA LYS A 193 -12.55 27.91 8.08
C LYS A 193 -11.07 27.66 7.79
N ILE A 194 -10.29 27.56 8.86
CA ILE A 194 -8.85 27.25 8.83
C ILE A 194 -8.56 25.84 8.27
N GLU A 195 -9.53 24.94 8.40
CA GLU A 195 -9.46 23.55 7.93
C GLU A 195 -9.38 23.48 6.41
N ASP A 196 -10.10 24.34 5.69
CA ASP A 196 -10.08 24.39 4.22
C ASP A 196 -8.71 24.87 3.71
N LEU A 197 -8.11 25.84 4.41
CA LEU A 197 -6.76 26.33 4.13
C LEU A 197 -5.72 25.21 4.36
N LEU A 198 -5.84 24.48 5.47
CA LEU A 198 -4.98 23.36 5.80
C LEU A 198 -5.12 22.23 4.77
N ALA A 199 -6.34 21.89 4.36
CA ALA A 199 -6.60 20.88 3.34
C ALA A 199 -5.96 21.25 2.00
N GLN A 200 -6.14 22.50 1.55
CA GLN A 200 -5.49 23.00 0.33
C GLN A 200 -3.97 22.97 0.44
N MET A 201 -3.41 23.47 1.54
CA MET A 201 -1.97 23.45 1.75
C MET A 201 -1.42 22.01 1.76
N ARG A 202 -2.15 21.04 2.30
CA ARG A 202 -1.75 19.61 2.28
C ARG A 202 -1.62 19.05 0.87
N PHE A 203 -2.47 19.47 -0.09
CA PHE A 203 -2.40 18.96 -1.48
C PHE A 203 -1.13 19.39 -2.19
N HIS A 204 -0.63 20.57 -1.86
CA HIS A 204 0.50 21.16 -2.54
C HIS A 204 1.83 21.04 -1.76
N GLU A 205 1.77 20.62 -0.50
CA GLU A 205 2.93 20.42 0.36
C GLU A 205 3.95 19.41 -0.21
N VAL A 206 3.45 18.34 -0.84
CA VAL A 206 4.26 17.21 -1.30
C VAL A 206 4.11 17.07 -2.82
N PRO A 207 5.19 17.25 -3.60
CA PRO A 207 5.13 17.01 -5.03
C PRO A 207 4.83 15.54 -5.31
N LYS A 208 4.12 15.25 -6.41
CA LYS A 208 3.83 13.88 -6.84
C LYS A 208 5.14 13.10 -7.05
N ARG A 209 5.35 12.01 -6.31
CA ARG A 209 6.54 11.15 -6.43
C ARG A 209 6.13 9.77 -6.93
N ALA A 210 6.54 9.41 -8.14
CA ALA A 210 6.33 8.07 -8.66
C ALA A 210 7.29 7.09 -7.98
N LEU A 211 6.76 5.98 -7.46
CA LEU A 211 7.53 4.86 -6.91
C LEU A 211 8.26 4.08 -8.01
N PHE A 212 7.63 3.94 -9.17
CA PHE A 212 8.23 3.30 -10.34
C PHE A 212 7.62 3.87 -11.63
N SER A 213 8.39 3.82 -12.73
CA SER A 213 7.88 3.99 -14.10
C SER A 213 8.09 2.68 -14.84
N ALA A 214 7.04 2.20 -15.50
CA ALA A 214 6.99 0.89 -16.10
C ALA A 214 6.21 0.90 -17.43
N PRO A 215 6.60 0.07 -18.40
CA PRO A 215 5.78 -0.19 -19.58
C PRO A 215 4.56 -1.04 -19.20
N PHE A 216 3.37 -0.61 -19.64
CA PHE A 216 2.12 -1.36 -19.53
C PHE A 216 1.76 -2.00 -20.87
N LYS A 217 1.94 -3.32 -20.97
CA LYS A 217 1.68 -4.13 -22.16
C LYS A 217 0.22 -4.57 -22.18
N LEU A 218 -0.53 -4.05 -23.15
CA LEU A 218 -1.93 -4.40 -23.40
C LEU A 218 -2.05 -5.56 -24.39
N GLY A 219 -1.06 -5.70 -25.27
CA GLY A 219 -0.93 -6.78 -26.25
C GLY A 219 0.43 -6.72 -26.96
N ASP A 220 0.71 -7.68 -27.83
CA ASP A 220 1.98 -7.72 -28.56
C ASP A 220 2.10 -6.50 -29.49
N GLY A 221 3.16 -5.71 -29.31
CA GLY A 221 3.37 -4.45 -30.04
C GLY A 221 2.48 -3.29 -29.56
N PHE A 222 1.66 -3.49 -28.52
CA PHE A 222 0.79 -2.45 -27.96
C PHE A 222 1.11 -2.21 -26.48
N THR A 223 1.96 -1.21 -26.25
CA THR A 223 2.50 -0.85 -24.93
C THR A 223 2.34 0.64 -24.70
N ILE A 224 1.93 1.03 -23.50
CA ILE A 224 1.87 2.42 -23.04
C ILE A 224 2.80 2.62 -21.84
N GLY A 225 3.16 3.87 -21.54
CA GLY A 225 3.91 4.23 -20.35
C GLY A 225 2.98 4.44 -19.17
N VAL A 226 3.35 3.93 -17.99
CA VAL A 226 2.64 4.19 -16.74
C VAL A 226 3.61 4.45 -15.59
N LYS A 227 3.20 5.30 -14.66
CA LYS A 227 3.86 5.56 -13.38
C LYS A 227 3.00 4.99 -12.26
N GLY A 228 3.64 4.32 -11.31
CA GLY A 228 3.03 3.85 -10.07
C GLY A 228 3.30 4.80 -8.91
N TYR A 229 2.28 5.11 -8.12
CA TYR A 229 2.32 5.99 -6.96
C TYR A 229 1.83 5.22 -5.72
N GLY A 230 2.44 5.48 -4.57
CA GLY A 230 1.95 4.99 -3.28
C GLY A 230 1.09 6.06 -2.63
N LEU A 231 -0.24 5.89 -2.67
CA LEU A 231 -1.16 6.83 -2.00
C LEU A 231 -1.16 6.65 -0.48
N VAL A 232 -0.89 5.42 -0.04
CA VAL A 232 -0.80 5.05 1.37
C VAL A 232 0.58 4.45 1.62
N THR A 233 1.28 5.01 2.60
CA THR A 233 2.59 4.52 3.03
C THR A 233 2.58 4.38 4.54
N GLU A 234 3.05 3.24 5.05
CA GLU A 234 3.21 3.01 6.47
C GLU A 234 4.28 3.94 7.04
N GLN A 235 3.93 4.71 8.07
CA GLN A 235 4.87 5.56 8.79
C GLN A 235 5.54 4.75 9.90
N LYS A 236 6.82 4.42 9.71
CA LYS A 236 7.65 3.76 10.71
C LYS A 236 8.45 4.76 11.53
N LYS A 237 8.86 4.37 12.73
CA LYS A 237 9.79 5.15 13.54
C LYS A 237 11.13 5.28 12.80
N GLY A 238 11.66 6.49 12.75
CA GLY A 238 12.95 6.76 12.09
C GLY A 238 14.09 5.88 12.63
N SER A 239 15.00 5.49 11.74
CA SER A 239 16.16 4.67 12.08
C SER A 239 17.07 5.41 13.08
N TYR A 240 17.60 4.67 14.05
CA TYR A 240 18.53 5.26 15.01
C TYR A 240 19.86 5.57 14.32
N GLN A 241 20.48 6.70 14.66
CA GLN A 241 21.81 7.09 14.17
C GLN A 241 22.83 6.99 15.30
N TYR A 242 24.01 6.50 14.97
CA TYR A 242 25.15 6.47 15.89
C TYR A 242 25.85 7.83 15.88
N PHE A 243 26.28 8.30 17.06
CA PHE A 243 27.04 9.54 17.21
C PHE A 243 28.35 9.25 17.92
N VAL A 244 29.42 9.92 17.48
CA VAL A 244 30.71 9.96 18.17
C VAL A 244 30.79 11.29 18.93
N ASP A 245 31.04 11.20 20.23
CA ASP A 245 31.32 12.35 21.07
C ASP A 245 32.83 12.70 20.97
N LEU A 246 33.13 13.85 20.37
CA LEU A 246 34.48 14.40 20.26
C LEU A 246 34.81 15.36 21.42
N GLY A 247 33.88 15.54 22.37
CA GLY A 247 33.97 16.43 23.53
C GLY A 247 33.53 17.85 23.22
N ASP A 248 33.97 18.43 22.09
CA ASP A 248 33.58 19.77 21.62
C ASP A 248 32.33 19.75 20.74
N ARG A 249 32.06 18.63 20.07
CA ARG A 249 30.88 18.41 19.22
C ARG A 249 30.54 16.93 19.09
N MET A 250 29.28 16.64 18.74
CA MET A 250 28.84 15.31 18.35
C MET A 250 28.80 15.22 16.82
N GLU A 251 29.38 14.16 16.26
CA GLU A 251 29.34 13.87 14.82
C GLU A 251 28.64 12.54 14.55
N VAL A 252 27.86 12.46 13.46
CA VAL A 252 27.19 11.23 13.04
C VAL A 252 28.23 10.22 12.57
N ALA A 253 28.21 9.01 13.15
CA ALA A 253 29.08 7.91 12.77
C ALA A 253 28.57 7.23 11.49
N LYS A 254 29.44 7.06 10.50
CA LYS A 254 29.14 6.30 9.28
C LYS A 254 29.54 4.84 9.47
N SER A 255 28.57 3.93 9.44
CA SER A 255 28.85 2.49 9.44
C SER A 255 29.34 2.05 8.06
N LYS A 256 30.39 1.22 8.01
CA LYS A 256 30.86 0.56 6.79
C LYS A 256 31.02 -0.94 7.08
N THR A 257 30.17 -1.75 6.46
CA THR A 257 30.23 -3.21 6.57
C THR A 257 31.12 -3.78 5.47
N VAL A 258 32.13 -4.57 5.85
CA VAL A 258 33.07 -5.23 4.94
C VAL A 258 33.11 -6.72 5.25
N TYR A 259 33.12 -7.56 4.20
CA TYR A 259 33.25 -9.01 4.34
C TYR A 259 34.73 -9.39 4.26
N VAL A 260 35.20 -10.15 5.25
CA VAL A 260 36.61 -10.53 5.39
C VAL A 260 36.73 -12.05 5.43
N ASP A 261 37.71 -12.60 4.71
CA ASP A 261 38.06 -14.03 4.78
C ASP A 261 38.70 -14.32 6.14
N GLN A 262 38.17 -15.30 6.87
CA GLN A 262 38.64 -15.62 8.22
C GLN A 262 40.10 -16.09 8.28
N ASP A 263 40.58 -16.78 7.24
CA ASP A 263 41.93 -17.34 7.21
C ASP A 263 42.96 -16.34 6.68
N ARG A 264 42.54 -15.47 5.75
CA ARG A 264 43.45 -14.53 5.07
C ARG A 264 43.39 -13.11 5.64
N GLU A 265 42.37 -12.78 6.42
CA GLU A 265 42.08 -11.42 6.91
C GLU A 265 42.01 -10.37 5.78
N GLU A 266 41.76 -10.81 4.55
CA GLU A 266 41.65 -9.96 3.36
C GLU A 266 40.17 -9.70 3.02
N GLU A 267 39.89 -8.51 2.51
CA GLU A 267 38.56 -8.12 2.04
C GLU A 267 38.13 -9.00 0.84
N VAL A 268 36.96 -9.60 0.96
CA VAL A 268 36.38 -10.44 -0.08
C VAL A 268 35.35 -9.64 -0.88
N ASP A 269 35.55 -9.60 -2.19
CA ASP A 269 34.55 -9.04 -3.10
C ASP A 269 33.26 -9.87 -3.09
N ARG A 270 32.10 -9.21 -2.98
CA ARG A 270 30.78 -9.85 -2.91
C ARG A 270 30.50 -10.75 -4.11
N SER A 271 31.07 -10.44 -5.27
CA SER A 271 30.93 -11.25 -6.50
C SER A 271 31.50 -12.66 -6.37
N LYS A 272 32.46 -12.87 -5.44
CA LYS A 272 33.09 -14.18 -5.19
C LYS A 272 32.32 -15.03 -4.17
N ILE A 273 31.36 -14.43 -3.47
CA ILE A 273 30.53 -15.12 -2.49
C ILE A 273 29.46 -15.92 -3.24
N VAL A 274 29.31 -17.19 -2.89
CA VAL A 274 28.26 -18.08 -3.41
C VAL A 274 27.29 -18.44 -2.31
N TYR A 275 26.02 -18.62 -2.67
CA TYR A 275 24.98 -18.98 -1.71
C TYR A 275 24.45 -20.37 -2.02
N GLY A 276 24.11 -21.12 -0.97
CA GLY A 276 23.49 -22.43 -1.09
C GLY A 276 22.63 -22.70 0.13
N ALA A 277 21.57 -23.48 -0.05
CA ALA A 277 20.73 -23.88 1.06
C ALA A 277 21.52 -24.79 2.01
N SER A 278 21.42 -24.53 3.32
CA SER A 278 21.93 -25.48 4.31
C SER A 278 21.13 -26.77 4.17
N GLY A 279 21.82 -27.87 3.86
CA GLY A 279 21.18 -29.19 3.79
C GLY A 279 20.70 -29.55 5.20
N GLY A 280 19.41 -29.36 5.46
CA GLY A 280 18.81 -29.69 6.76
C GLY A 280 19.15 -31.11 7.21
N ALA A 281 19.13 -31.35 8.53
CA ALA A 281 19.43 -32.65 9.12
C ALA A 281 18.55 -33.74 8.50
N ALA A 282 19.15 -34.87 8.13
CA ALA A 282 18.41 -36.01 7.59
C ALA A 282 17.35 -36.49 8.61
N PRO A 283 16.11 -36.79 8.19
CA PRO A 283 15.16 -37.44 9.08
C PRO A 283 15.73 -38.80 9.50
N ALA A 284 15.74 -39.09 10.80
CA ALA A 284 16.37 -40.26 11.42
C ALA A 284 15.76 -41.64 11.04
N ASN A 285 14.94 -41.72 9.99
CA ASN A 285 14.18 -42.92 9.62
C ASN A 285 14.51 -43.40 8.21
N THR A 286 15.79 -43.62 7.94
CA THR A 286 16.20 -44.67 6.99
C THR A 286 17.03 -45.66 7.78
N GLU A 287 16.34 -46.67 8.31
CA GLU A 287 16.99 -47.94 8.64
C GLU A 287 17.53 -48.51 7.33
N ASP A 288 18.82 -48.34 7.08
CA ASP A 288 19.54 -49.25 6.19
C ASP A 288 20.99 -49.44 6.68
N ASP A 289 21.18 -50.65 7.18
CA ASP A 289 22.35 -51.54 7.20
C ASP A 289 23.76 -50.99 7.47
N GLY A 290 24.27 -51.36 8.65
CA GLY A 290 25.65 -51.79 8.87
C GLY A 290 26.81 -50.91 8.37
N GLY A 291 27.16 -49.87 9.15
CA GLY A 291 28.43 -49.16 9.00
C GLY A 291 28.66 -48.18 10.15
N ASP A 292 29.87 -48.18 10.70
CA ASP A 292 30.29 -47.52 11.94
C ASP A 292 29.73 -46.11 12.19
N ALA A 293 29.30 -45.88 13.43
CA ALA A 293 28.86 -44.61 13.95
C ALA A 293 30.03 -43.60 13.98
N ASP A 294 29.99 -42.61 13.09
CA ASP A 294 30.72 -41.36 13.24
C ASP A 294 29.70 -40.25 13.55
N ASP A 295 29.88 -39.60 14.69
CA ASP A 295 29.04 -38.54 15.29
C ASP A 295 29.19 -37.21 14.51
N SER A 296 29.04 -37.25 13.19
CA SER A 296 28.93 -36.04 12.36
C SER A 296 27.47 -35.77 12.03
N VAL A 297 27.00 -34.56 12.38
CA VAL A 297 25.67 -34.05 12.03
C VAL A 297 25.48 -34.19 10.52
N GLY A 298 24.72 -35.21 10.12
CA GLY A 298 24.55 -35.60 8.72
C GLY A 298 23.86 -34.49 7.93
N SER A 299 24.67 -33.67 7.26
CA SER A 299 24.20 -32.77 6.21
C SER A 299 23.67 -33.62 5.05
N ARG A 300 22.49 -33.26 4.52
CA ARG A 300 21.87 -33.97 3.41
C ARG A 300 22.81 -33.93 2.19
N LYS A 301 23.46 -35.05 1.86
CA LYS A 301 24.37 -35.14 0.71
C LYS A 301 23.59 -34.85 -0.58
N VAL A 302 24.01 -33.82 -1.30
CA VAL A 302 23.43 -33.43 -2.60
C VAL A 302 23.71 -34.56 -3.58
N LYS A 303 22.70 -35.00 -4.34
CA LYS A 303 22.85 -36.04 -5.36
C LYS A 303 23.91 -35.63 -6.39
N ALA A 304 24.78 -36.56 -6.77
CA ALA A 304 25.78 -36.32 -7.80
C ALA A 304 25.13 -35.80 -9.09
N GLY A 305 25.63 -34.69 -9.63
CA GLY A 305 25.07 -34.01 -10.81
C GLY A 305 24.20 -32.79 -10.50
N HIS A 306 23.87 -32.51 -9.23
CA HIS A 306 23.16 -31.29 -8.84
C HIS A 306 24.14 -30.24 -8.29
N ARG A 307 23.96 -28.98 -8.70
CA ARG A 307 24.75 -27.83 -8.23
C ARG A 307 24.04 -27.20 -7.00
N PRO A 308 24.67 -27.18 -5.81
CA PRO A 308 24.03 -26.64 -4.61
C PRO A 308 24.35 -25.16 -4.33
N PHE A 309 25.39 -24.63 -4.97
CA PHE A 309 25.84 -23.25 -4.77
C PHE A 309 25.62 -22.42 -6.03
N TYR A 310 25.05 -21.25 -5.85
CA TYR A 310 24.69 -20.31 -6.89
C TYR A 310 25.37 -18.96 -6.64
N THR A 311 25.71 -18.30 -7.74
CA THR A 311 26.22 -16.93 -7.72
C THR A 311 25.10 -15.94 -7.39
N PRO A 312 25.42 -14.72 -6.94
CA PRO A 312 24.42 -13.69 -6.67
C PRO A 312 23.52 -13.39 -7.89
N ASP A 313 24.08 -13.45 -9.10
CA ASP A 313 23.35 -13.20 -10.35
C ASP A 313 22.37 -14.32 -10.68
N GLU A 314 22.76 -15.58 -10.43
CA GLU A 314 21.87 -16.73 -10.63
C GLU A 314 20.69 -16.67 -9.64
N ILE A 315 20.92 -16.28 -8.39
CA ILE A 315 19.86 -16.14 -7.39
C ILE A 315 18.86 -15.04 -7.77
N ARG A 316 19.38 -13.90 -8.26
CA ARG A 316 18.55 -12.82 -8.82
C ARG A 316 17.70 -13.32 -10.00
N SER A 317 18.27 -14.15 -10.86
CA SER A 317 17.53 -14.75 -11.98
C SER A 317 16.41 -15.70 -11.53
N PHE A 318 16.61 -16.44 -10.42
CA PHE A 318 15.58 -17.31 -9.86
C PHE A 318 14.43 -16.50 -9.26
N ARG A 319 14.74 -15.40 -8.56
CA ARG A 319 13.75 -14.51 -7.94
C ARG A 319 12.83 -13.86 -8.99
N THR A 320 13.42 -13.44 -10.11
CA THR A 320 12.68 -12.83 -11.24
C THR A 320 12.03 -13.84 -12.19
N MET A 321 12.16 -15.13 -11.92
CA MET A 321 11.77 -16.22 -12.84
C MET A 321 12.29 -16.03 -14.28
N GLY A 322 13.42 -15.33 -14.45
CA GLY A 322 14.01 -15.00 -15.76
C GLY A 322 13.24 -13.96 -16.59
N LEU A 323 12.34 -13.17 -15.98
CA LEU A 323 11.50 -12.16 -16.67
C LEU A 323 12.20 -10.81 -16.86
N GLU A 324 13.29 -10.54 -16.14
CA GLU A 324 14.16 -9.39 -16.41
C GLU A 324 15.12 -9.71 -17.57
N THR A 325 14.61 -9.52 -18.78
CA THR A 325 15.32 -9.44 -20.08
C THR A 325 16.75 -9.98 -20.17
N GLY A 326 16.95 -11.03 -20.98
CA GLY A 326 18.23 -11.28 -21.67
C GLY A 326 18.73 -12.73 -21.73
N ALA A 327 18.15 -13.68 -20.99
CA ALA A 327 18.59 -15.07 -21.04
C ALA A 327 17.87 -15.87 -22.14
N LEU A 328 18.26 -15.63 -23.40
CA LEU A 328 17.99 -16.55 -24.49
C LEU A 328 18.96 -17.74 -24.36
N LEU A 329 18.71 -18.66 -23.42
CA LEU A 329 19.39 -19.96 -23.19
C LEU A 329 19.07 -20.34 -21.74
N ILE A 330 18.06 -21.15 -21.37
CA ILE A 330 18.04 -22.63 -21.41
C ILE A 330 16.69 -23.03 -20.77
N LEU A 331 15.58 -23.02 -21.52
CA LEU A 331 14.30 -23.53 -20.99
C LEU A 331 13.49 -24.27 -22.07
N PHE A 332 14.20 -25.01 -22.93
CA PHE A 332 13.60 -25.79 -24.01
C PHE A 332 12.95 -27.13 -23.57
N LEU A 333 12.85 -27.43 -22.27
CA LEU A 333 12.53 -28.79 -21.82
C LEU A 333 11.25 -28.99 -21.00
N ILE A 334 10.45 -27.95 -20.74
CA ILE A 334 9.15 -28.11 -20.08
C ILE A 334 8.11 -27.33 -20.88
N HIS A 335 7.14 -28.04 -21.46
CA HIS A 335 5.99 -27.47 -22.18
C HIS A 335 5.04 -26.76 -21.20
N ILE A 336 5.48 -25.66 -20.61
CA ILE A 336 4.63 -24.66 -19.97
C ILE A 336 4.91 -23.39 -20.74
N GLN A 337 3.91 -22.90 -21.48
CA GLN A 337 3.93 -21.62 -22.16
C GLN A 337 3.96 -20.51 -21.08
N LEU A 338 5.11 -20.34 -20.42
CA LEU A 338 5.34 -19.29 -19.44
C LEU A 338 5.13 -17.95 -20.12
N VAL A 339 4.26 -17.13 -19.54
CA VAL A 339 3.94 -15.78 -20.01
C VAL A 339 5.23 -14.98 -20.00
N LYS A 340 5.87 -14.84 -21.18
CA LYS A 340 7.06 -13.99 -21.32
C LYS A 340 6.66 -12.54 -21.03
N LEU A 341 7.27 -11.96 -20.02
CA LEU A 341 7.40 -10.52 -19.86
C LEU A 341 8.77 -10.16 -20.43
N ASP A 342 8.82 -9.44 -21.56
CA ASP A 342 10.09 -8.82 -21.98
C ASP A 342 10.34 -7.60 -21.06
N GLY A 343 10.98 -7.83 -19.92
CA GLY A 343 11.42 -6.79 -18.99
C GLY A 343 10.42 -6.43 -17.88
N SER A 344 10.87 -5.60 -16.94
CA SER A 344 10.06 -5.00 -15.89
C SER A 344 8.88 -4.22 -16.48
N GLY A 345 7.67 -4.47 -15.99
CA GLY A 345 6.46 -3.94 -16.60
C GLY A 345 5.18 -4.51 -15.99
N VAL A 346 4.06 -3.91 -16.36
CA VAL A 346 2.72 -4.44 -16.09
C VAL A 346 2.23 -5.08 -17.38
N LYS A 347 1.71 -6.31 -17.32
CA LYS A 347 1.13 -7.01 -18.48
C LYS A 347 -0.31 -7.35 -18.22
N LEU A 348 -1.19 -6.86 -19.09
CA LEU A 348 -2.60 -7.23 -19.08
C LEU A 348 -2.76 -8.70 -19.47
N LEU A 349 -3.50 -9.45 -18.67
CA LEU A 349 -3.84 -10.85 -18.94
C LEU A 349 -5.29 -10.99 -19.42
N GLY A 350 -6.20 -10.17 -18.91
CA GLY A 350 -7.60 -10.19 -19.30
C GLY A 350 -8.48 -9.28 -18.45
N PHE A 351 -9.80 -9.41 -18.62
CA PHE A 351 -10.80 -8.65 -17.87
C PHE A 351 -11.75 -9.61 -17.16
N LYS A 352 -12.16 -9.24 -15.96
CA LYS A 352 -13.09 -9.97 -15.09
C LYS A 352 -14.19 -9.02 -14.60
N ASP A 353 -15.26 -9.58 -14.07
CA ASP A 353 -16.33 -8.80 -13.45
C ASP A 353 -15.86 -8.19 -12.13
N LYS A 354 -16.30 -6.97 -11.83
CA LYS A 354 -15.95 -6.28 -10.58
C LYS A 354 -16.35 -7.06 -9.32
N THR A 355 -17.39 -7.88 -9.42
CA THR A 355 -17.86 -8.76 -8.33
C THR A 355 -16.88 -9.88 -7.97
N GLU A 356 -15.86 -10.16 -8.81
CA GLU A 356 -14.84 -11.16 -8.47
C GLU A 356 -13.77 -10.64 -7.51
N LEU A 357 -13.69 -9.32 -7.31
CA LEU A 357 -12.77 -8.73 -6.34
C LEU A 357 -13.42 -8.73 -4.95
N ASN A 358 -12.95 -9.59 -4.06
CA ASN A 358 -13.37 -9.56 -2.66
C ASN A 358 -12.43 -8.67 -1.84
N PHE A 359 -12.95 -8.12 -0.75
CA PHE A 359 -12.14 -7.31 0.17
C PHE A 359 -11.00 -8.13 0.81
N GLU A 360 -11.23 -9.42 1.04
CA GLU A 360 -10.27 -10.36 1.63
C GLU A 360 -9.11 -10.75 0.71
N ASP A 361 -9.23 -10.49 -0.59
CA ASP A 361 -8.16 -10.76 -1.57
C ASP A 361 -7.02 -9.74 -1.49
N ASN A 362 -7.13 -8.71 -0.64
CA ASN A 362 -6.12 -7.68 -0.52
C ASN A 362 -5.09 -8.02 0.58
N ILE A 363 -3.85 -8.34 0.18
CA ILE A 363 -2.77 -8.68 1.13
C ILE A 363 -1.94 -7.46 1.56
N LYS A 364 -1.81 -6.46 0.69
CA LYS A 364 -0.89 -5.32 0.85
C LYS A 364 -1.56 -4.03 0.39
N HIS A 365 -1.05 -2.87 0.83
CA HIS A 365 -1.55 -1.59 0.33
C HIS A 365 -1.56 -1.55 -1.21
N SER A 366 -2.57 -0.93 -1.79
CA SER A 366 -2.68 -0.77 -3.24
C SER A 366 -1.71 0.30 -3.75
N TYR A 367 -1.29 0.15 -5.01
CA TYR A 367 -0.56 1.18 -5.73
C TYR A 367 -1.49 1.86 -6.73
N PHE A 368 -1.25 3.12 -7.03
CA PHE A 368 -2.05 3.87 -7.99
C PHE A 368 -1.29 4.06 -9.30
N LEU A 369 -1.89 3.66 -10.41
CA LEU A 369 -1.33 3.84 -11.76
C LEU A 369 -1.88 5.09 -12.43
N TYR A 370 -0.96 5.85 -13.03
CA TYR A 370 -1.27 6.99 -13.88
C TYR A 370 -0.45 6.92 -15.19
N PRO A 371 -0.96 7.39 -16.33
CA PRO A 371 -0.23 7.34 -17.61
C PRO A 371 1.02 8.22 -17.62
N ASP A 372 2.06 7.76 -18.31
CA ASP A 372 3.32 8.48 -18.51
C ASP A 372 3.51 8.83 -19.99
N GLU A 373 3.06 10.03 -20.38
CA GLU A 373 3.09 10.50 -21.76
C GLU A 373 4.52 10.80 -22.24
N MET A 374 5.38 11.27 -21.33
CA MET A 374 6.79 11.56 -21.65
C MET A 374 7.56 10.31 -22.09
N ALA A 375 7.28 9.17 -21.47
CA ALA A 375 7.93 7.91 -21.82
C ALA A 375 7.39 7.32 -23.12
N TYR A 376 6.08 7.42 -23.34
CA TYR A 376 5.39 6.89 -24.52
C TYR A 376 4.28 7.85 -24.95
N SER A 377 4.43 8.47 -26.11
CA SER A 377 3.38 9.33 -26.68
C SER A 377 2.13 8.52 -27.04
N GLY A 378 0.96 9.05 -26.71
CA GLY A 378 -0.35 8.41 -26.86
C GLY A 378 -0.78 7.58 -25.65
N SER A 379 -0.01 7.58 -24.55
CA SER A 379 -0.32 6.81 -23.34
C SER A 379 -1.57 7.33 -22.66
N LYS A 380 -1.71 8.65 -22.47
CA LYS A 380 -2.87 9.27 -21.83
C LYS A 380 -4.16 8.97 -22.54
N ARG A 381 -4.18 9.13 -23.86
CA ARG A 381 -5.36 8.86 -24.70
C ARG A 381 -5.81 7.41 -24.57
N THR A 382 -4.87 6.47 -24.64
CA THR A 382 -5.14 5.03 -24.55
C THR A 382 -5.60 4.65 -23.13
N PHE A 383 -4.92 5.16 -22.12
CA PHE A 383 -5.23 4.92 -20.72
C PHE A 383 -6.61 5.44 -20.34
N ASN A 384 -6.96 6.67 -20.75
CA ASN A 384 -8.28 7.25 -20.51
C ASN A 384 -9.40 6.51 -21.24
N ALA A 385 -9.13 6.06 -22.47
CA ALA A 385 -10.09 5.24 -23.21
C ALA A 385 -10.33 3.88 -22.53
N LEU A 386 -9.27 3.26 -21.99
CA LEU A 386 -9.37 2.03 -21.22
C LEU A 386 -10.15 2.23 -19.92
N LEU A 387 -9.82 3.27 -19.16
CA LEU A 387 -10.48 3.62 -17.90
C LEU A 387 -12.00 3.78 -18.11
N LYS A 388 -12.40 4.67 -19.02
CA LYS A 388 -13.82 4.90 -19.35
C LYS A 388 -14.54 3.64 -19.83
N SER A 389 -13.84 2.79 -20.58
CA SER A 389 -14.42 1.53 -21.09
C SER A 389 -14.62 0.48 -19.99
N MET A 390 -13.69 0.40 -19.05
CA MET A 390 -13.76 -0.53 -17.91
C MET A 390 -14.87 -0.13 -16.94
N VAL A 391 -14.98 1.16 -16.63
CA VAL A 391 -16.05 1.67 -15.75
C VAL A 391 -17.43 1.47 -16.39
N LYS A 392 -17.59 1.84 -17.67
CA LYS A 392 -18.85 1.66 -18.40
C LYS A 392 -19.32 0.19 -18.44
N LYS A 393 -18.39 -0.76 -18.44
CA LYS A 393 -18.67 -2.19 -18.52
C LYS A 393 -18.64 -2.89 -17.15
N ASP A 394 -18.38 -2.15 -16.08
CA ASP A 394 -18.17 -2.65 -14.72
C ASP A 394 -17.17 -3.83 -14.64
N LYS A 395 -16.03 -3.67 -15.33
CA LYS A 395 -14.97 -4.69 -15.42
C LYS A 395 -13.70 -4.24 -14.69
N ILE A 396 -13.02 -5.22 -14.10
CA ILE A 396 -11.66 -5.10 -13.57
C ILE A 396 -10.69 -5.80 -14.52
N ALA A 397 -9.43 -5.35 -14.56
CA ALA A 397 -8.41 -5.98 -15.37
C ALA A 397 -7.52 -6.89 -14.51
N LEU A 398 -7.26 -8.11 -14.96
CA LEU A 398 -6.27 -8.99 -14.36
C LEU A 398 -4.93 -8.73 -15.05
N ALA A 399 -3.89 -8.46 -14.27
CA ALA A 399 -2.56 -8.16 -14.76
C ALA A 399 -1.48 -8.94 -13.99
N LEU A 400 -0.31 -9.06 -14.62
CA LEU A 400 0.92 -9.51 -14.00
C LEU A 400 1.85 -8.29 -13.88
N ALA A 401 2.18 -7.89 -12.66
CA ALA A 401 3.00 -6.72 -12.39
C ALA A 401 4.39 -7.12 -11.89
N LEU A 402 5.42 -6.50 -12.45
CA LEU A 402 6.79 -6.52 -11.94
C LEU A 402 7.22 -5.05 -11.71
N THR A 403 7.09 -4.59 -10.47
CA THR A 403 7.23 -3.16 -10.10
C THR A 403 8.68 -2.72 -9.94
N ARG A 404 9.59 -3.63 -9.57
CA ARG A 404 11.02 -3.35 -9.37
C ARG A 404 11.91 -4.39 -10.04
N ARG A 405 13.18 -4.03 -10.20
CA ARG A 405 14.22 -4.98 -10.61
C ARG A 405 14.52 -5.97 -9.47
N ASN A 406 14.83 -7.21 -9.82
CA ASN A 406 15.03 -8.35 -8.93
C ASN A 406 13.82 -8.74 -8.06
N ALA A 407 12.59 -8.33 -8.40
CA ALA A 407 11.38 -8.77 -7.70
C ALA A 407 10.79 -10.05 -8.30
N SER A 408 9.96 -10.72 -7.51
CA SER A 408 9.03 -11.72 -8.03
C SER A 408 7.84 -11.02 -8.70
N PRO A 409 7.34 -11.53 -9.84
CA PRO A 409 6.13 -11.00 -10.47
C PRO A 409 4.91 -11.37 -9.61
N ILE A 410 3.97 -10.43 -9.51
CA ILE A 410 2.76 -10.59 -8.69
C ILE A 410 1.53 -10.46 -9.57
N PHE A 411 0.56 -11.35 -9.40
CA PHE A 411 -0.75 -11.19 -10.01
C PHE A 411 -1.50 -10.09 -9.29
N CYS A 412 -2.14 -9.20 -10.04
CA CYS A 412 -2.87 -8.09 -9.47
C CYS A 412 -4.15 -7.80 -10.25
N TYR A 413 -5.12 -7.22 -9.56
CA TYR A 413 -6.24 -6.57 -10.21
C TYR A 413 -5.95 -5.09 -10.42
N LEU A 414 -6.36 -4.58 -11.57
CA LEU A 414 -6.42 -3.16 -11.88
C LEU A 414 -7.88 -2.73 -11.73
N LEU A 415 -8.18 -2.07 -10.61
CA LEU A 415 -9.50 -1.52 -10.31
C LEU A 415 -9.59 -0.09 -10.87
N PRO A 416 -10.51 0.20 -11.80
CA PRO A 416 -10.67 1.54 -12.35
C PRO A 416 -11.25 2.51 -11.32
N GLN A 417 -10.66 3.69 -11.20
CA GLN A 417 -11.17 4.82 -10.42
C GLN A 417 -11.47 5.99 -11.37
N GLU A 418 -12.74 6.43 -11.38
CA GLU A 418 -13.11 7.68 -12.03
C GLU A 418 -12.77 8.86 -11.15
N GLU A 419 -12.56 10.01 -11.79
CA GLU A 419 -12.40 11.28 -11.10
C GLU A 419 -13.70 11.63 -10.38
N LYS A 420 -13.62 11.79 -9.06
CA LYS A 420 -14.74 12.27 -8.25
C LYS A 420 -14.35 13.58 -7.59
N VAL A 421 -15.08 14.63 -7.89
CA VAL A 421 -14.96 15.92 -7.20
C VAL A 421 -15.95 15.90 -6.04
N ASP A 422 -15.44 16.00 -4.83
CA ASP A 422 -16.19 16.12 -3.59
C ASP A 422 -16.64 17.58 -3.37
N GLU A 423 -17.69 17.76 -2.54
CA GLU A 423 -18.25 19.09 -2.22
C GLU A 423 -17.22 19.99 -1.50
N SER A 424 -16.21 19.41 -0.87
CA SER A 424 -15.10 20.09 -0.20
C SER A 424 -13.98 20.55 -1.15
N GLY A 425 -14.13 20.31 -2.46
CA GLY A 425 -13.10 20.57 -3.47
C GLY A 425 -12.00 19.49 -3.56
N TRP A 426 -12.10 18.42 -2.77
CA TRP A 426 -11.23 17.25 -2.91
C TRP A 426 -11.55 16.51 -4.20
N THR A 427 -10.53 16.12 -4.97
CA THR A 427 -10.74 15.35 -6.20
C THR A 427 -10.00 14.01 -6.12
N GLU A 428 -10.74 12.89 -6.13
CA GLU A 428 -10.14 11.57 -6.33
C GLU A 428 -9.50 11.53 -7.72
N PRO A 429 -8.21 11.20 -7.86
CA PRO A 429 -7.56 11.21 -9.17
C PRO A 429 -8.09 10.08 -10.07
N PRO A 430 -8.25 10.29 -11.39
CA PRO A 430 -8.59 9.22 -12.32
C PRO A 430 -7.40 8.28 -12.53
N GLY A 431 -7.63 6.97 -12.48
CA GLY A 431 -6.54 6.00 -12.61
C GLY A 431 -6.93 4.56 -12.35
N PHE A 432 -5.93 3.70 -12.11
CA PHE A 432 -6.16 2.32 -11.69
C PHE A 432 -5.48 2.02 -10.35
N HIS A 433 -6.20 1.42 -9.42
CA HIS A 433 -5.59 0.79 -8.25
C HIS A 433 -5.07 -0.59 -8.61
N ILE A 434 -3.78 -0.82 -8.41
CA ILE A 434 -3.14 -2.13 -8.41
C ILE A 434 -3.40 -2.77 -7.06
N ILE A 435 -4.21 -3.83 -7.04
CA ILE A 435 -4.49 -4.64 -5.85
C ILE A 435 -3.72 -5.96 -6.01
N PRO A 436 -2.65 -6.19 -5.23
CA PRO A 436 -1.90 -7.45 -5.25
C PRO A 436 -2.77 -8.62 -4.78
N LEU A 437 -2.78 -9.71 -5.53
CA LEU A 437 -3.56 -10.90 -5.22
C LEU A 437 -2.75 -11.96 -4.47
N PRO A 438 -3.40 -12.72 -3.56
CA PRO A 438 -2.78 -13.84 -2.89
C PRO A 438 -2.48 -14.98 -3.84
N PHE A 439 -1.30 -15.56 -3.67
CA PHE A 439 -1.03 -16.90 -4.16
C PHE A 439 -1.72 -17.93 -3.27
N ALA A 440 -1.81 -19.17 -3.78
CA ALA A 440 -2.39 -20.26 -3.02
C ALA A 440 -1.69 -20.51 -1.67
N ASP A 441 -0.41 -20.17 -1.57
CA ASP A 441 0.38 -20.32 -0.34
C ASP A 441 0.06 -19.24 0.71
N ASP A 442 -0.45 -18.08 0.29
CA ASP A 442 -0.86 -16.98 1.17
C ASP A 442 -2.25 -17.24 1.79
N MET A 443 -3.09 -18.01 1.10
CA MET A 443 -4.42 -18.36 1.59
C MET A 443 -4.33 -19.35 2.76
N ARG A 444 -4.89 -18.97 3.91
CA ARG A 444 -4.98 -19.81 5.11
C ARG A 444 -6.43 -20.23 5.32
N ALA A 445 -6.68 -21.54 5.38
CA ALA A 445 -8.00 -22.05 5.74
C ALA A 445 -8.25 -21.80 7.25
N ALA A 446 -9.40 -21.19 7.56
CA ALA A 446 -9.83 -21.03 8.95
C ALA A 446 -10.14 -22.42 9.55
N PRO A 447 -9.71 -22.71 10.79
CA PRO A 447 -9.97 -23.99 11.46
C PRO A 447 -11.39 -24.03 12.06
N ILE A 448 -12.41 -23.70 11.27
CA ILE A 448 -13.80 -23.62 11.74
C ILE A 448 -14.53 -24.89 11.29
N GLU A 449 -14.98 -25.68 12.26
CA GLU A 449 -15.74 -26.93 12.01
C GLU A 449 -17.26 -26.71 12.08
N GLU A 450 -17.73 -25.72 12.84
CA GLU A 450 -19.16 -25.42 13.05
C GLU A 450 -19.44 -23.92 12.93
N GLY A 451 -20.50 -23.55 12.21
CA GLY A 451 -21.00 -22.17 12.14
C GLY A 451 -22.34 -22.04 12.86
N HIS A 452 -22.46 -21.05 13.75
CA HIS A 452 -23.74 -20.67 14.36
C HIS A 452 -24.28 -19.42 13.69
N ARG A 453 -25.56 -19.45 13.32
CA ARG A 453 -26.27 -18.28 12.79
C ARG A 453 -27.23 -17.76 13.85
N ALA A 454 -27.15 -16.45 14.15
CA ALA A 454 -28.08 -15.77 15.06
C ALA A 454 -29.48 -15.63 14.43
N SER A 455 -30.52 -15.55 15.27
CA SER A 455 -31.88 -15.25 14.82
C SER A 455 -32.01 -13.82 14.29
N ASP A 456 -32.99 -13.60 13.39
CA ASP A 456 -33.22 -12.29 12.78
C ASP A 456 -33.54 -11.20 13.83
N SER A 457 -34.19 -11.56 14.95
CA SER A 457 -34.47 -10.61 16.04
C SER A 457 -33.20 -10.13 16.75
N VAL A 458 -32.21 -11.00 16.92
CA VAL A 458 -30.92 -10.62 17.52
C VAL A 458 -30.10 -9.76 16.55
N VAL A 459 -30.20 -10.04 15.24
CA VAL A 459 -29.56 -9.23 14.18
C VAL A 459 -30.16 -7.83 14.13
N GLU A 460 -31.49 -7.69 14.22
CA GLU A 460 -32.15 -6.38 14.26
C GLU A 460 -31.77 -5.57 15.51
N ALA A 461 -31.72 -6.21 16.69
CA ALA A 461 -31.25 -5.58 17.91
C ALA A 461 -29.77 -5.15 17.81
N ALA A 462 -28.93 -5.93 17.12
CA ALA A 462 -27.52 -5.58 16.87
C ALA A 462 -27.39 -4.37 15.92
N LYS A 463 -28.25 -4.25 14.90
CA LYS A 463 -28.25 -3.08 14.00
C LYS A 463 -28.54 -1.79 14.76
N LEU A 464 -29.54 -1.81 15.65
CA LEU A 464 -29.87 -0.66 16.50
C LEU A 464 -28.70 -0.28 17.43
N LEU A 465 -27.98 -1.27 17.95
CA LEU A 465 -26.77 -1.04 18.75
C LEU A 465 -25.69 -0.36 17.92
N LEU A 466 -25.42 -0.83 16.69
CA LEU A 466 -24.44 -0.25 15.79
C LEU A 466 -24.82 1.17 15.39
N GLU A 467 -26.08 1.46 15.07
CA GLU A 467 -26.56 2.82 14.77
C GLU A 467 -26.40 3.78 15.96
N ALA A 468 -26.67 3.29 17.18
CA ALA A 468 -26.50 4.09 18.40
C ALA A 468 -25.02 4.32 18.76
N ALA A 469 -24.14 3.38 18.39
CA ALA A 469 -22.71 3.41 18.69
C ALA A 469 -21.84 4.06 17.61
N ALA A 470 -22.26 4.06 16.34
CA ALA A 470 -21.48 4.58 15.20
C ALA A 470 -21.67 6.09 14.95
N PHE A 471 -22.36 6.81 15.84
CA PHE A 471 -22.52 8.27 15.88
C PHE A 471 -23.04 8.99 14.60
N ARG A 472 -23.28 8.28 13.48
CA ARG A 472 -23.39 8.89 12.14
C ARG A 472 -22.19 9.77 11.80
N GLU A 473 -21.06 9.53 12.47
CA GLU A 473 -19.79 10.19 12.15
C GLU A 473 -19.21 9.43 10.96
N GLU A 474 -18.90 10.17 9.90
CA GLU A 474 -18.20 9.61 8.76
C GLU A 474 -16.77 9.30 9.17
N TYR A 475 -16.26 8.13 8.77
CA TYR A 475 -14.88 7.77 9.02
C TYR A 475 -13.97 8.64 8.16
N ASP A 476 -13.21 9.53 8.81
CA ASP A 476 -12.20 10.35 8.14
C ASP A 476 -10.81 9.70 8.29
N PRO A 477 -10.20 9.21 7.20
CA PRO A 477 -8.88 8.58 7.24
C PRO A 477 -7.73 9.53 7.66
N ASP A 478 -7.92 10.85 7.53
CA ASP A 478 -6.92 11.86 7.90
C ASP A 478 -6.96 12.22 9.39
N THR A 479 -8.04 11.87 10.08
CA THR A 479 -8.15 12.06 11.53
C THR A 479 -7.41 10.96 12.28
N PHE A 480 -6.22 11.29 12.77
CA PHE A 480 -5.50 10.45 13.71
C PHE A 480 -5.90 10.83 15.14
N GLU A 481 -7.04 10.32 15.61
CA GLU A 481 -7.30 10.21 17.04
C GLU A 481 -6.77 8.84 17.50
N ASP A 482 -5.96 8.81 18.56
CA ASP A 482 -5.47 7.54 19.12
C ASP A 482 -6.64 6.79 19.77
N LEU A 483 -7.31 5.98 18.96
CA LEU A 483 -8.45 5.13 19.31
C LEU A 483 -8.00 3.77 19.87
N THR A 484 -6.75 3.61 20.29
CA THR A 484 -6.29 2.34 20.91
C THR A 484 -7.18 1.93 22.09
N GLU A 485 -7.77 2.91 22.79
CA GLU A 485 -8.87 2.69 23.71
C GLU A 485 -10.19 3.29 23.16
N PRO A 486 -11.25 2.47 22.97
CA PRO A 486 -12.55 3.01 22.59
C PRO A 486 -13.12 3.89 23.70
N ASN A 487 -13.82 4.97 23.34
CA ASN A 487 -14.46 5.88 24.30
C ASN A 487 -15.67 5.23 25.00
N SER A 488 -15.38 4.29 25.90
CA SER A 488 -16.35 3.46 26.61
C SER A 488 -17.39 4.29 27.37
N LYS A 489 -17.01 5.43 27.94
CA LYS A 489 -17.95 6.31 28.67
C LYS A 489 -18.99 6.92 27.74
N ALA A 490 -18.59 7.40 26.56
CA ALA A 490 -19.50 7.97 25.58
C ALA A 490 -20.43 6.87 25.00
N ILE A 491 -19.87 5.70 24.70
CA ILE A 491 -20.60 4.53 24.21
C ILE A 491 -21.65 4.07 25.24
N HIS A 492 -21.26 3.86 26.50
CA HIS A 492 -22.19 3.41 27.55
C HIS A 492 -23.28 4.44 27.88
N ARG A 493 -22.97 5.73 27.82
CA ARG A 493 -23.97 6.80 28.03
C ARG A 493 -25.07 6.78 26.96
N LYS A 494 -24.73 6.46 25.71
CA LYS A 494 -25.66 6.53 24.57
C LYS A 494 -26.32 5.20 24.24
N ALA A 495 -25.51 4.15 24.18
CA ALA A 495 -25.93 2.82 23.74
C ALA A 495 -26.16 1.85 24.92
N GLY A 496 -25.98 2.28 26.18
CA GLY A 496 -26.03 1.38 27.34
C GLY A 496 -27.36 0.64 27.51
N GLU A 497 -28.50 1.29 27.26
CA GLU A 497 -29.82 0.65 27.35
C GLU A 497 -30.02 -0.37 26.23
N VAL A 498 -29.65 -0.01 24.99
CA VAL A 498 -29.74 -0.88 23.80
C VAL A 498 -28.80 -2.08 23.93
N MET A 499 -27.60 -1.87 24.47
CA MET A 499 -26.61 -2.92 24.73
C MET A 499 -27.10 -3.93 25.78
N LYS A 500 -27.80 -3.45 26.82
CA LYS A 500 -28.43 -4.33 27.81
C LYS A 500 -29.57 -5.16 27.18
N ALA A 501 -30.42 -4.52 26.38
CA ALA A 501 -31.50 -5.20 25.67
C ALA A 501 -30.97 -6.25 24.67
N TRP A 502 -29.91 -5.92 23.92
CA TRP A 502 -29.25 -6.87 23.01
C TRP A 502 -28.64 -8.05 23.77
N LYS A 503 -27.99 -7.80 24.92
CA LYS A 503 -27.45 -8.87 25.77
C LYS A 503 -28.54 -9.82 26.27
N GLU A 504 -29.67 -9.29 26.74
CA GLU A 504 -30.83 -10.10 27.15
C GLU A 504 -31.43 -10.89 25.97
N ALA A 505 -31.46 -10.30 24.77
CA ALA A 505 -31.90 -10.98 23.55
C ALA A 505 -30.96 -12.13 23.13
N VAL A 506 -29.64 -11.94 23.25
CA VAL A 506 -28.65 -13.00 22.96
C VAL A 506 -28.72 -14.13 24.00
N GLU A 507 -28.85 -13.80 25.29
CA GLU A 507 -28.95 -14.81 26.35
C GLU A 507 -30.25 -15.62 26.31
N SER A 508 -31.32 -15.06 25.72
CA SER A 508 -32.61 -15.75 25.56
C SER A 508 -32.72 -16.53 24.25
N ASP A 509 -31.78 -16.37 23.31
CA ASP A 509 -31.79 -17.06 22.03
C ASP A 509 -31.16 -18.45 22.14
N ASN A 510 -32.00 -19.48 22.27
CA ASN A 510 -31.60 -20.89 22.21
C ASN A 510 -31.53 -21.45 20.77
N THR A 511 -31.75 -20.62 19.74
CA THR A 511 -31.96 -21.08 18.35
C THR A 511 -30.71 -21.09 17.48
N SER A 512 -29.51 -21.17 18.07
CA SER A 512 -28.22 -21.36 17.37
C SER A 512 -28.25 -22.61 16.48
N SER A 513 -28.81 -22.50 15.28
CA SER A 513 -28.86 -23.59 14.31
C SER A 513 -27.46 -23.82 13.77
N ILE A 514 -27.00 -25.07 13.83
CA ILE A 514 -25.77 -25.53 13.17
C ILE A 514 -25.96 -25.30 11.66
N VAL A 515 -25.09 -24.48 11.09
CA VAL A 515 -24.94 -24.38 9.64
C VAL A 515 -23.71 -25.21 9.28
N ASP A 516 -23.94 -26.38 8.67
CA ASP A 516 -22.86 -27.13 8.02
C ASP A 516 -22.29 -26.25 6.90
N THR A 517 -21.07 -25.77 7.06
CA THR A 517 -20.38 -25.06 5.99
C THR A 517 -19.96 -26.07 4.91
N PRO A 518 -20.06 -25.73 3.61
CA PRO A 518 -19.55 -26.60 2.56
C PRO A 518 -18.04 -26.74 2.72
N ALA A 519 -17.58 -27.95 3.06
CA ALA A 519 -16.16 -28.27 3.19
C ALA A 519 -15.39 -27.84 1.93
N THR A 520 -14.55 -26.82 2.04
CA THR A 520 -13.66 -26.40 0.96
C THR A 520 -12.49 -27.35 0.83
N THR A 521 -12.18 -27.63 -0.43
CA THR A 521 -11.19 -28.61 -0.91
C THR A 521 -9.78 -28.26 -0.47
N GLY A 522 -9.30 -28.88 0.62
CA GLY A 522 -7.92 -28.65 1.04
C GLY A 522 -7.46 -29.36 2.30
N SER A 523 -8.11 -30.43 2.75
CA SER A 523 -7.62 -31.21 3.89
C SER A 523 -7.31 -32.64 3.46
N LYS A 524 -6.05 -33.07 3.66
CA LYS A 524 -5.61 -34.45 3.46
C LYS A 524 -6.41 -35.34 4.41
N ARG A 525 -7.53 -35.88 3.91
CA ARG A 525 -8.44 -36.75 4.65
C ARG A 525 -7.68 -37.97 5.17
N LYS A 526 -7.65 -38.12 6.49
CA LYS A 526 -7.69 -39.45 7.11
C LYS A 526 -9.01 -40.06 6.63
N ALA A 527 -8.97 -41.23 6.00
CA ALA A 527 -10.16 -41.80 5.37
C ALA A 527 -11.24 -42.03 6.43
N ASP A 528 -12.33 -41.27 6.34
CA ASP A 528 -13.56 -41.53 7.06
C ASP A 528 -14.09 -42.89 6.57
N VAL A 529 -14.34 -43.80 7.51
CA VAL A 529 -14.78 -45.17 7.23
C VAL A 529 -16.31 -45.27 7.30
N SER A 530 -16.99 -44.26 7.87
CA SER A 530 -18.44 -44.24 7.95
C SER A 530 -19.06 -43.97 6.58
N VAL A 531 -19.91 -44.88 6.10
CA VAL A 531 -20.65 -44.72 4.84
C VAL A 531 -22.13 -44.86 5.13
N ASN A 532 -22.90 -43.85 4.74
CA ASN A 532 -24.35 -43.81 4.93
C ASN A 532 -25.07 -44.74 3.95
N GLU A 533 -26.19 -45.34 4.36
CA GLU A 533 -26.98 -46.29 3.55
C GLU A 533 -27.37 -45.74 2.16
N ALA A 534 -27.66 -44.44 2.08
CA ALA A 534 -28.03 -43.77 0.83
C ALA A 534 -26.90 -43.78 -0.21
N GLU A 535 -25.64 -43.69 0.22
CA GLU A 535 -24.49 -43.72 -0.69
C GLU A 535 -24.28 -45.12 -1.27
N ILE A 536 -24.45 -46.15 -0.44
CA ILE A 536 -24.31 -47.55 -0.88
C ILE A 536 -25.46 -47.92 -1.83
N ARG A 537 -26.68 -47.42 -1.57
CA ARG A 537 -27.83 -47.59 -2.48
C ARG A 537 -27.55 -46.97 -3.85
N SER A 538 -27.05 -45.73 -3.89
CA SER A 538 -26.65 -45.06 -5.14
C SER A 538 -25.57 -45.85 -5.90
N HIS A 539 -24.60 -46.42 -5.19
CA HIS A 539 -23.57 -47.26 -5.82
C HIS A 539 -24.11 -48.60 -6.36
N TRP A 540 -25.15 -49.17 -5.74
CA TRP A 540 -25.84 -50.36 -6.26
C TRP A 540 -26.66 -50.04 -7.51
N GLU A 541 -27.49 -48.99 -7.47
CA GLU A 541 -28.31 -48.55 -8.62
C GLU A 541 -27.45 -48.23 -9.85
N ASN A 542 -26.29 -47.60 -9.62
CA ASN A 542 -25.35 -47.24 -10.67
C ASN A 542 -24.38 -48.38 -11.07
N GLY A 543 -24.49 -49.57 -10.48
CA GLY A 543 -23.61 -50.72 -10.77
C GLY A 543 -22.14 -50.51 -10.41
N THR A 544 -21.83 -49.59 -9.48
CA THR A 544 -20.48 -49.17 -9.10
C THR A 544 -20.01 -49.68 -7.74
N LEU A 545 -20.70 -50.66 -7.15
CA LEU A 545 -20.31 -51.34 -5.89
C LEU A 545 -18.85 -51.81 -5.84
N ALA A 546 -18.26 -52.17 -6.99
CA ALA A 546 -16.86 -52.57 -7.10
C ALA A 546 -15.87 -51.47 -6.68
N LYS A 547 -16.26 -50.19 -6.70
CA LYS A 547 -15.42 -49.07 -6.30
C LYS A 547 -15.31 -48.88 -4.78
N LEU A 548 -16.24 -49.44 -4.00
CA LEU A 548 -16.21 -49.35 -2.54
C LEU A 548 -15.11 -50.22 -1.93
N LYS A 549 -14.56 -49.78 -0.78
CA LYS A 549 -13.56 -50.57 -0.03
C LYS A 549 -14.24 -51.74 0.68
N VAL A 550 -13.47 -52.80 0.94
CA VAL A 550 -13.97 -54.00 1.66
C VAL A 550 -14.49 -53.64 3.04
N ASP A 551 -13.84 -52.69 3.73
CA ASP A 551 -14.23 -52.28 5.08
C ASP A 551 -15.58 -51.55 5.10
N GLN A 552 -15.87 -50.72 4.10
CA GLN A 552 -17.17 -50.03 3.93
C GLN A 552 -18.31 -51.04 3.68
N LEU A 553 -18.06 -52.06 2.85
CA LEU A 553 -19.04 -53.14 2.60
C LEU A 553 -19.29 -53.97 3.86
N LYS A 554 -18.25 -54.25 4.66
CA LYS A 554 -18.38 -54.99 5.92
C LYS A 554 -19.13 -54.19 6.97
N GLU A 555 -18.89 -52.89 7.09
CA GLU A 555 -19.57 -52.02 8.04
C GLU A 555 -21.07 -51.91 7.72
N PHE A 556 -21.43 -51.76 6.45
CA PHE A 556 -22.82 -51.79 6.02
C PHE A 556 -23.48 -53.14 6.33
N LEU A 557 -22.85 -54.26 5.97
CA LEU A 557 -23.38 -55.58 6.29
C LEU A 557 -23.50 -55.80 7.80
N LYS A 558 -22.56 -55.27 8.59
CA LYS A 558 -22.63 -55.30 10.07
C LYS A 558 -23.81 -54.46 10.59
N SER A 559 -24.07 -53.29 10.02
CA SER A 559 -25.23 -52.45 10.37
C SER A 559 -26.57 -53.14 10.08
N LYS A 560 -26.62 -53.95 9.02
CA LYS A 560 -27.80 -54.73 8.61
C LYS A 560 -27.82 -56.14 9.19
N SER A 561 -26.95 -56.44 10.15
CA SER A 561 -26.84 -57.76 10.81
C SER A 561 -26.64 -58.94 9.85
N GLN A 562 -25.93 -58.71 8.75
CA GLN A 562 -25.56 -59.70 7.74
C GLN A 562 -24.12 -60.22 7.95
N THR A 563 -23.79 -61.38 7.37
CA THR A 563 -22.47 -62.00 7.55
C THR A 563 -21.36 -61.25 6.79
N VAL A 564 -20.28 -60.92 7.50
CA VAL A 564 -19.14 -60.11 6.99
C VAL A 564 -17.93 -60.93 6.51
N SER A 565 -18.09 -62.25 6.40
CA SER A 565 -17.04 -63.18 5.97
C SER A 565 -17.11 -63.40 4.45
N GLY A 566 -15.95 -63.42 3.79
CA GLY A 566 -15.83 -63.67 2.35
C GLY A 566 -14.83 -62.77 1.63
N LYS A 567 -14.61 -63.04 0.34
CA LYS A 567 -13.89 -62.14 -0.57
C LYS A 567 -14.79 -60.95 -0.94
N LYS A 568 -14.20 -59.91 -1.53
CA LYS A 568 -14.93 -58.70 -1.93
C LYS A 568 -16.16 -58.98 -2.83
N ALA A 569 -16.05 -59.97 -3.72
CA ALA A 569 -17.16 -60.41 -4.57
C ALA A 569 -18.36 -60.90 -3.75
N ASP A 570 -18.11 -61.77 -2.77
CA ASP A 570 -19.15 -62.34 -1.90
C ASP A 570 -19.86 -61.26 -1.06
N LEU A 571 -19.12 -60.23 -0.62
CA LEU A 571 -19.69 -59.09 0.10
C LEU A 571 -20.57 -58.22 -0.82
N MET A 572 -20.13 -57.96 -2.06
CA MET A 572 -20.94 -57.20 -3.03
C MET A 572 -22.21 -57.93 -3.41
N GLU A 573 -22.15 -59.25 -3.61
CA GLU A 573 -23.33 -60.07 -3.90
C GLU A 573 -24.33 -60.03 -2.74
N ARG A 574 -23.85 -60.12 -1.50
CA ARG A 574 -24.72 -60.06 -0.31
C ARG A 574 -25.35 -58.67 -0.10
N VAL A 575 -24.62 -57.60 -0.42
CA VAL A 575 -25.18 -56.24 -0.45
C VAL A 575 -26.24 -56.12 -1.55
N GLY A 576 -26.00 -56.67 -2.73
CA GLY A 576 -26.97 -56.70 -3.83
C GLY A 576 -28.23 -57.47 -3.48
N GLN A 577 -28.10 -58.69 -2.94
CA GLN A 577 -29.23 -59.50 -2.47
C GLN A 577 -30.05 -58.78 -1.39
N TRP A 578 -29.41 -58.00 -0.52
CA TRP A 578 -30.12 -57.25 0.50
C TRP A 578 -31.03 -56.17 -0.11
N PHE A 579 -30.53 -55.39 -1.08
CA PHE A 579 -31.31 -54.36 -1.81
C PHE A 579 -32.32 -54.94 -2.80
N GLU A 580 -32.15 -56.19 -3.26
CA GLU A 580 -33.19 -56.89 -4.02
C GLU A 580 -34.35 -57.35 -3.12
N THR A 581 -34.09 -57.53 -1.82
CA THR A 581 -35.08 -58.03 -0.85
C THR A 581 -35.77 -56.92 -0.06
N HIS A 582 -35.15 -55.74 0.07
CA HIS A 582 -35.62 -54.56 0.82
C HIS A 582 -35.52 -53.32 -0.05
#